data_AF-A0AAN7WNU3-F1
#
_entry.id   AF-A0AAN7WNU3-F1
#
_cell.length_a   1.000
_cell.length_b   1.000
_cell.length_c   1.000
_cell.angle_alpha   90.00
_cell.angle_beta   90.00
_cell.angle_gamma   90.00
#
_symmetry.space_group_name_H-M   'P 1'
#
loop_
_entity.id
_entity.type
_entity.pdbx_description
1 polymer ?
#
loop_
_entity_poly.entity_id
_entity_poly.type
_entity_poly.pdbx_seq_one_letter_code
_entity_poly.pdbx_strand_id
1 'polypeptide(L)'
;MWANTKIAIIIVVGYEMAPTQLEIKVKSLQRLMKEENYYIQEKKDQKELLEKLEADKEVDPYELKKQKEILEDTERLLPILYNKIRQFKEDLEEYLKTYEGDENTDLAVTMVSKANDMLASKV
;
A
#
# COMPACT_ATOMS: atom_id res chain seq x y z
N MET A 1 23.39 3.99 48.13
CA MET A 1 22.35 4.76 47.40
C MET A 1 22.84 4.97 45.98
N TRP A 2 22.57 4.01 45.09
CA TRP A 2 22.86 4.07 43.66
C TRP A 2 21.52 3.94 42.93
N ALA A 3 21.10 5.00 42.25
CA ALA A 3 19.91 5.02 41.42
C ALA A 3 20.22 4.30 40.10
N ASN A 4 19.68 3.09 39.92
CA ASN A 4 19.75 2.35 38.66
C ASN A 4 18.33 2.10 38.13
N THR A 5 17.90 3.03 37.28
CA THR A 5 17.32 2.77 35.95
C THR A 5 16.62 1.41 35.78
N LYS A 6 15.39 1.30 36.31
CA LYS A 6 14.37 0.36 35.82
C LYS A 6 13.05 1.07 35.57
N ILE A 7 13.13 2.20 34.87
CA ILE A 7 11.99 2.75 34.13
C ILE A 7 12.00 2.07 32.75
N ALA A 8 10.82 1.68 32.28
CA ALA A 8 10.52 1.15 30.95
C ALA A 8 10.73 -0.35 30.69
N ILE A 9 10.29 -1.21 31.61
CA ILE A 9 9.67 -2.49 31.21
C ILE A 9 8.29 -2.55 31.89
N ILE A 10 7.49 -1.52 31.64
CA ILE A 10 6.05 -1.58 31.82
C ILE A 10 5.58 -2.55 30.73
N ILE A 11 5.34 -3.80 31.11
CA ILE A 11 4.09 -4.52 30.80
C ILE A 11 3.41 -4.01 29.49
N VAL A 12 3.98 -4.34 28.33
CA VAL A 12 3.24 -4.37 27.05
C VAL A 12 3.23 -5.82 26.57
N VAL A 13 2.75 -6.71 27.43
CA VAL A 13 2.11 -7.94 26.98
C VAL A 13 0.63 -7.57 26.90
N GLY A 14 0.26 -6.89 25.81
CA GLY A 14 -1.12 -6.59 25.51
C GLY A 14 -1.87 -7.89 25.39
N TYR A 15 -2.96 -8.01 26.12
CA TYR A 15 -3.99 -9.03 25.91
C TYR A 15 -4.39 -8.96 24.42
N GLU A 16 -4.05 -9.97 23.62
CA GLU A 16 -4.42 -10.02 22.20
C GLU A 16 -5.94 -10.18 22.09
N MET A 17 -6.66 -9.06 22.06
CA MET A 17 -8.03 -9.04 21.58
C MET A 17 -8.00 -9.24 20.07
N ALA A 18 -8.91 -10.06 19.57
CA ALA A 18 -9.11 -10.17 18.12
C ALA A 18 -9.40 -8.77 17.56
N PRO A 19 -8.77 -8.38 16.44
CA PRO A 19 -8.97 -7.06 15.87
C PRO A 19 -10.43 -6.86 15.49
N THR A 20 -10.94 -5.64 15.67
CA THR A 20 -12.32 -5.32 15.34
C THR A 20 -12.53 -5.36 13.82
N GLN A 21 -13.79 -5.46 13.38
CA GLN A 21 -14.09 -5.45 11.95
C GLN A 21 -13.66 -4.11 11.30
N LEU A 22 -13.78 -2.99 12.02
CA LEU A 22 -13.28 -1.70 11.59
C LEU A 22 -11.76 -1.74 11.38
N GLU A 23 -11.00 -2.21 12.38
CA GLU A 23 -9.55 -2.33 12.29
C GLU A 23 -9.09 -3.23 11.15
N ILE A 24 -9.78 -4.36 10.93
CA ILE A 24 -9.46 -5.29 9.84
C ILE A 24 -9.61 -4.61 8.48
N LYS A 25 -10.74 -3.91 8.25
CA LYS A 25 -11.01 -3.22 6.99
C LYS A 25 -9.99 -2.09 6.75
N VAL A 26 -9.72 -1.27 7.77
CA VAL A 26 -8.72 -0.19 7.71
C VAL A 26 -7.32 -0.72 7.40
N LYS A 27 -6.84 -1.71 8.15
CA LYS A 27 -5.52 -2.31 7.95
C LYS A 27 -5.40 -3.00 6.59
N SER A 28 -6.49 -3.58 6.09
CA SER A 28 -6.48 -4.20 4.76
C SER A 28 -6.33 -3.17 3.64
N LEU A 29 -7.09 -2.08 3.68
CA LEU A 29 -6.94 -0.99 2.73
C LEU A 29 -5.55 -0.35 2.80
N GLN A 30 -5.02 -0.13 4.02
CA GLN A 30 -3.66 0.36 4.23
C GLN A 30 -2.59 -0.52 3.59
N ARG A 31 -2.69 -1.85 3.74
CA ARG A 31 -1.74 -2.79 3.12
C ARG A 31 -1.76 -2.71 1.60
N LEU A 32 -2.95 -2.67 0.99
CA LEU A 32 -3.09 -2.55 -0.46
C LEU A 32 -2.51 -1.24 -0.99
N MET A 33 -2.74 -0.12 -0.30
CA MET A 33 -2.13 1.16 -0.68
C MET A 33 -0.61 1.15 -0.52
N LYS A 34 -0.08 0.42 0.47
CA LYS A 34 1.37 0.27 0.63
C LYS A 34 1.95 -0.61 -0.48
N GLU A 35 1.27 -1.67 -0.86
CA GLU A 35 1.61 -2.53 -2.00
C GLU A 35 1.65 -1.72 -3.31
N GLU A 36 0.70 -0.81 -3.50
CA GLU A 36 0.67 0.10 -4.66
C GLU A 36 1.93 0.96 -4.74
N ASN A 37 2.32 1.57 -3.61
CA ASN A 37 3.54 2.36 -3.57
C ASN A 37 4.79 1.54 -3.92
N TYR A 38 4.85 0.27 -3.52
CA TYR A 38 5.95 -0.61 -3.91
C TYR A 38 5.97 -0.86 -5.41
N TYR A 39 4.83 -1.16 -6.04
CA TYR A 39 4.78 -1.35 -7.48
C TYR A 39 5.03 -0.07 -8.29
N ILE A 40 4.62 1.10 -7.79
CA ILE A 40 4.96 2.38 -8.42
C ILE A 40 6.46 2.64 -8.35
N GLN A 41 7.10 2.37 -7.22
CA GLN A 41 8.54 2.51 -7.07
C GLN A 41 9.29 1.54 -7.99
N GLU A 42 8.88 0.28 -8.01
CA GLU A 42 9.47 -0.74 -8.89
C GLU A 42 9.32 -0.35 -10.36
N LYS A 43 8.12 0.07 -10.79
CA LYS A 43 7.87 0.57 -12.14
C LYS A 43 8.78 1.74 -12.49
N LYS A 44 9.00 2.67 -11.55
CA LYS A 44 9.90 3.81 -11.75
C LYS A 44 11.34 3.33 -11.95
N ASP A 45 11.84 2.46 -11.09
CA ASP A 45 13.21 1.95 -11.16
C ASP A 45 13.45 1.16 -12.46
N GLN A 46 12.47 0.36 -12.88
CA GLN A 46 12.51 -0.37 -14.15
C GLN A 46 12.48 0.55 -15.37
N LYS A 47 11.72 1.66 -15.32
CA LYS A 47 11.73 2.69 -16.37
C LYS A 47 13.06 3.40 -16.47
N GLU A 48 13.62 3.82 -15.34
CA GLU A 48 14.93 4.46 -15.31
C GLU A 48 16.03 3.53 -15.85
N LEU A 49 15.95 2.23 -15.55
CA LEU A 49 16.88 1.25 -16.13
C LEU A 49 16.66 1.10 -17.64
N LEU A 50 15.41 1.01 -18.09
CA LEU A 50 15.08 0.89 -19.50
C LEU A 50 15.59 2.11 -20.30
N GLU A 51 15.40 3.32 -19.79
CA GLU A 51 15.90 4.56 -20.41
C GLU A 51 17.42 4.57 -20.53
N LYS A 52 18.14 4.06 -19.52
CA LYS A 52 19.61 3.91 -19.58
C LYS A 52 20.03 2.91 -20.65
N LEU A 53 19.35 1.77 -20.76
CA LEU A 53 19.61 0.77 -21.79
C LEU A 53 19.31 1.32 -23.19
N GLU A 54 18.22 2.08 -23.37
CA GLU A 54 17.87 2.69 -24.65
C GLU A 54 18.85 3.79 -25.10
N ALA A 55 19.53 4.45 -24.15
CA ALA A 55 20.56 5.44 -24.44
C ALA A 55 21.92 4.82 -24.82
N ASP A 56 22.15 3.55 -24.47
CA ASP A 56 23.38 2.84 -24.80
C ASP A 56 23.33 2.30 -26.24
N LYS A 57 24.33 2.67 -27.05
CA LYS A 57 24.41 2.30 -28.47
C LYS A 57 24.90 0.87 -28.69
N GLU A 58 25.53 0.27 -27.68
CA GLU A 58 26.09 -1.07 -27.74
C GLU A 58 25.22 -2.10 -27.01
N VAL A 59 24.05 -1.68 -26.50
CA VAL A 59 23.14 -2.56 -25.77
C VAL A 59 22.71 -3.75 -26.62
N ASP A 60 22.70 -4.93 -26.00
CA ASP A 60 22.20 -6.12 -26.63
C ASP A 60 20.67 -6.03 -26.83
N PRO A 61 20.13 -6.26 -28.04
CA PRO A 61 18.69 -6.16 -28.29
C PRO A 61 17.85 -7.12 -27.44
N TYR A 62 18.41 -8.27 -27.04
CA TYR A 62 17.71 -9.22 -26.20
C TYR A 62 17.64 -8.72 -24.74
N GLU A 63 18.71 -8.11 -24.23
CA GLU A 63 18.69 -7.42 -22.94
C GLU A 63 17.64 -6.30 -22.90
N LEU A 64 17.63 -5.44 -23.93
CA LEU A 64 16.65 -4.36 -24.02
C LEU A 64 15.20 -4.89 -24.06
N LYS A 65 14.96 -5.93 -24.86
CA LYS A 65 13.64 -6.58 -24.94
C LYS A 65 13.22 -7.16 -23.60
N LYS A 66 14.12 -7.87 -22.92
CA LYS A 66 13.84 -8.47 -21.61
C LYS A 66 13.48 -7.41 -20.57
N GLN A 67 14.18 -6.27 -20.56
CA GLN A 67 13.86 -5.18 -19.64
C GLN A 67 12.47 -4.58 -19.93
N LYS A 68 12.05 -4.50 -21.20
CA LYS A 68 10.69 -4.08 -21.57
C LYS A 68 9.64 -5.07 -21.07
N GLU A 69 9.87 -6.36 -21.22
CA GLU A 69 8.95 -7.40 -20.74
C GLU A 69 8.77 -7.34 -19.22
N ILE A 70 9.85 -7.14 -18.47
CA ILE A 70 9.81 -6.96 -17.00
C ILE A 70 8.94 -5.74 -16.63
N LEU A 71 9.13 -4.61 -17.32
CA LEU A 71 8.33 -3.40 -17.08
C LEU A 71 6.84 -3.63 -17.40
N GLU A 72 6.54 -4.26 -18.53
CA GLU A 72 5.17 -4.58 -18.92
C GLU A 72 4.48 -5.49 -17.90
N ASP A 73 5.20 -6.47 -17.34
CA ASP A 73 4.66 -7.38 -16.33
C ASP A 73 4.29 -6.64 -15.04
N THR A 74 5.14 -5.74 -14.55
CA THR A 74 4.80 -4.88 -13.40
C THR A 74 3.62 -3.96 -13.73
N GLU A 75 3.56 -3.39 -14.94
CA GLU A 75 2.44 -2.53 -15.36
C GLU A 75 1.10 -3.29 -15.43
N ARG A 76 1.10 -4.58 -15.80
CA ARG A 76 -0.10 -5.43 -15.84
C ARG A 76 -0.69 -5.71 -14.46
N LEU A 77 0.10 -5.65 -13.39
CA LEU A 77 -0.37 -5.88 -12.02
C LEU A 77 -1.15 -4.69 -11.46
N LEU A 78 -0.78 -3.47 -11.85
CA LEU A 78 -1.35 -2.23 -11.29
C LEU A 78 -2.88 -2.12 -11.48
N PRO A 79 -3.48 -2.38 -12.67
CA PRO A 79 -4.93 -2.34 -12.83
C PRO A 79 -5.67 -3.32 -11.91
N ILE A 80 -5.11 -4.51 -11.71
CA ILE A 80 -5.70 -5.54 -10.82
C ILE A 80 -5.67 -5.04 -9.38
N LEU A 81 -4.56 -4.43 -8.96
CA LEU A 81 -4.42 -3.86 -7.63
C LEU A 81 -5.37 -2.66 -7.42
N TYR A 82 -5.51 -1.77 -8.41
CA TYR A 82 -6.44 -0.64 -8.32
C TYR A 82 -7.90 -1.08 -8.19
N ASN A 83 -8.30 -2.15 -8.88
CA ASN A 83 -9.63 -2.74 -8.70
C ASN A 83 -9.82 -3.30 -7.29
N LYS A 84 -8.82 -3.98 -6.72
CA LYS A 84 -8.87 -4.46 -5.32
C LYS A 84 -8.94 -3.29 -4.32
N ILE A 85 -8.14 -2.25 -4.51
CA ILE A 85 -8.19 -1.04 -3.67
C ILE A 85 -9.58 -0.41 -3.71
N ARG A 86 -10.18 -0.30 -4.90
CA ARG A 86 -11.55 0.21 -5.07
C ARG A 86 -12.55 -0.61 -4.27
N GLN A 87 -12.53 -1.93 -4.40
CA GLN A 87 -13.43 -2.84 -3.67
C GLN A 87 -13.29 -2.69 -2.15
N PHE A 88 -12.06 -2.68 -1.62
CA PHE A 88 -11.82 -2.55 -0.18
C PHE A 88 -12.17 -1.16 0.36
N LYS A 89 -11.97 -0.13 -0.46
CA LYS A 89 -12.40 1.23 -0.14
C LYS A 89 -13.93 1.32 -0.08
N GLU A 90 -14.64 0.80 -1.08
CA GLU A 90 -16.11 0.78 -1.12
C GLU A 90 -16.69 -0.02 0.05
N ASP A 91 -16.11 -1.18 0.37
CA ASP A 91 -16.50 -2.01 1.52
C ASP A 91 -16.29 -1.28 2.86
N LEU A 92 -15.20 -0.51 3.01
CA LEU A 92 -14.98 0.32 4.19
C LEU A 92 -15.93 1.52 4.24
N GLU A 93 -16.18 2.18 3.11
CA GLU A 93 -17.15 3.27 2.98
C GLU A 93 -18.57 2.81 3.36
N GLU A 94 -18.99 1.63 2.89
CA GLU A 94 -20.30 1.05 3.21
C GLU A 94 -20.41 0.64 4.68
N TYR A 95 -19.35 0.03 5.22
CA TYR A 95 -19.29 -0.30 6.64
C TYR A 95 -19.45 0.94 7.52
N LEU A 96 -18.76 2.05 7.21
CA LEU A 96 -18.86 3.29 7.97
C LEU A 96 -20.26 3.93 7.95
N LYS A 97 -21.07 3.71 6.90
CA LYS A 97 -22.44 4.24 6.82
C LYS A 97 -23.40 3.59 7.82
N THR A 98 -23.09 2.35 8.23
CA THR A 98 -23.93 1.54 9.12
C THR A 98 -23.27 1.28 10.47
N TYR A 99 -22.12 1.91 10.73
CA TYR A 99 -21.35 1.72 11.94
C TYR A 99 -21.97 2.49 13.12
N GLU A 100 -22.38 1.76 14.15
CA GLU A 100 -22.97 2.29 15.39
C GLU A 100 -22.07 2.08 16.63
N GLY A 101 -20.82 1.65 16.43
CA GLY A 101 -19.87 1.46 17.52
C GLY A 101 -19.27 2.76 18.04
N ASP A 102 -18.46 2.65 19.10
CA ASP A 102 -17.81 3.77 19.80
C ASP A 102 -16.33 3.95 19.43
N GLU A 103 -15.81 3.17 18.48
CA GLU A 103 -14.42 3.30 18.03
C GLU A 103 -14.21 4.62 17.27
N ASN A 104 -12.99 5.16 17.34
CA ASN A 104 -12.61 6.32 16.56
C ASN A 104 -12.54 5.96 15.05
N THR A 105 -13.35 6.64 14.23
CA THR A 105 -13.43 6.43 12.78
C THR A 105 -12.55 7.37 11.95
N ASP A 106 -11.82 8.31 12.55
CA ASP A 106 -11.04 9.34 11.84
C ASP A 106 -10.00 8.72 10.89
N LEU A 107 -9.34 7.66 11.34
CA LEU A 107 -8.38 6.93 10.52
C LEU A 107 -9.08 6.29 9.31
N ALA A 108 -10.25 5.70 9.51
CA ALA A 108 -11.00 5.05 8.44
C ALA A 108 -11.43 6.06 7.38
N VAL A 109 -11.99 7.21 7.79
CA VAL A 109 -12.36 8.31 6.89
C VAL A 109 -11.14 8.84 6.13
N THR A 110 -10.02 9.03 6.83
CA THR A 110 -8.76 9.46 6.20
C THR A 110 -8.28 8.46 5.16
N MET A 111 -8.34 7.16 5.46
CA MET A 111 -7.92 6.10 4.54
C MET A 111 -8.80 6.06 3.28
N VAL A 112 -10.11 6.19 3.45
CA VAL A 112 -11.07 6.30 2.34
C VAL A 112 -10.74 7.50 1.45
N SER A 113 -10.53 8.69 2.03
CA SER A 113 -10.18 9.89 1.27
C SER A 113 -8.90 9.69 0.46
N LYS A 114 -7.83 9.20 1.10
CA LYS A 114 -6.55 8.97 0.42
C LYS A 114 -6.67 7.95 -0.71
N ALA A 115 -7.45 6.89 -0.51
CA ALA A 115 -7.69 5.89 -1.55
C ALA A 115 -8.50 6.49 -2.73
N ASN A 116 -9.48 7.35 -2.46
CA ASN A 116 -10.21 8.07 -3.50
C ASN A 116 -9.29 8.99 -4.30
N ASP A 117 -8.47 9.81 -3.64
CA ASP A 117 -7.51 10.72 -4.29
C ASP A 117 -6.51 9.95 -5.16
N MET A 118 -5.99 8.84 -4.62
CA MET A 118 -5.10 7.92 -5.35
C MET A 118 -5.78 7.40 -6.61
N LEU A 119 -6.98 6.83 -6.50
CA LEU A 119 -7.70 6.25 -7.64
C LEU A 119 -8.08 7.31 -8.69
N ALA A 120 -8.47 8.51 -8.26
CA ALA A 120 -8.81 9.61 -9.16
C ALA A 120 -7.61 10.06 -10.03
N SER A 121 -6.39 9.91 -9.53
CA SER A 121 -5.16 10.21 -10.29
C SER A 121 -4.80 9.16 -11.36
N LYS A 122 -5.51 8.03 -11.42
CA LYS A 122 -5.19 6.87 -12.29
C LYS A 122 -6.27 6.57 -13.34
N VAL A 123 -7.35 7.36 -13.39
CA VAL A 123 -8.41 7.34 -14.41
C VAL A 123 -8.13 8.43 -15.44
#